data_AF-A0A4R5NQ64-F1
#
_entry.id   AF-A0A4R5NQ64-F1
#
_cell.length_a   1.000
_cell.length_b   1.000
_cell.length_c   1.000
_cell.angle_alpha   90.00
_cell.angle_beta   90.00
_cell.angle_gamma   90.00
#
_symmetry.space_group_name_H-M   'P 1'
#
loop_
_entity.id
_entity.type
_entity.pdbx_description
1 polymer ?
#
loop_
_entity_poly.entity_id
_entity_poly.type
_entity_poly.pdbx_seq_one_letter_code
_entity_poly.pdbx_strand_id
1 'polypeptide(L)'
;MENESNYDLYTRLSPRCWSEALVAKAAENELKYRAIHGDGEARMLLELHQLEPAKKPLFGHAVHSRAEKMRSYKFIYTLHLKFGH
;
A
#
# COMPACT_ATOMS: atom_id res chain seq x y z
N MET A 1 6.49 4.11 -19.26
CA MET A 1 6.92 5.32 -18.53
C MET A 1 8.21 5.84 -19.15
N GLU A 2 8.23 6.13 -20.46
CA GLU A 2 9.50 6.24 -21.21
C GLU A 2 10.21 7.60 -21.08
N ASN A 3 9.64 8.56 -20.35
CA ASN A 3 10.24 9.89 -20.14
C ASN A 3 9.89 10.49 -18.76
N GLU A 4 9.64 9.67 -17.74
CA GLU A 4 9.35 10.19 -16.40
C GLU A 4 10.65 10.50 -15.66
N SER A 5 10.72 11.71 -15.10
CA SER A 5 11.85 12.14 -14.27
C SER A 5 11.90 11.28 -13.00
N ASN A 6 13.11 11.12 -12.44
CA ASN A 6 13.30 10.42 -11.17
C ASN A 6 12.44 11.02 -10.05
N TYR A 7 12.25 12.33 -10.08
CA TYR A 7 11.37 13.05 -9.15
C TYR A 7 9.90 12.67 -9.32
N ASP A 8 9.41 12.51 -10.56
CA ASP A 8 8.02 12.11 -10.82
C ASP A 8 7.75 10.72 -10.26
N LEU A 9 8.69 9.80 -10.44
CA LEU A 9 8.63 8.46 -9.86
C LEU A 9 8.62 8.51 -8.33
N TYR A 10 9.44 9.37 -7.73
CA TYR A 10 9.49 9.54 -6.28
C TYR A 10 8.17 10.04 -5.69
N THR A 11 7.52 11.02 -6.34
CA THR A 11 6.22 11.53 -5.85
C THR A 11 5.13 10.45 -5.80
N ARG A 12 5.22 9.45 -6.68
CA ARG A 12 4.28 8.32 -6.75
C ARG A 12 4.59 7.19 -5.77
N LEU A 13 5.74 7.20 -5.10
CA LEU A 13 6.07 6.20 -4.07
C LEU A 13 5.17 6.28 -2.83
N SER A 14 4.53 7.42 -2.60
CA SER A 14 3.59 7.62 -1.49
C SER A 14 2.14 7.52 -2.00
N PRO A 15 1.56 6.32 -2.09
CA PRO A 15 0.17 6.17 -2.51
C PRO A 15 -0.76 6.87 -1.51
N ARG A 16 -1.82 7.50 -2.02
CA ARG A 16 -2.90 8.13 -1.25
C ARG A 16 -4.17 7.28 -1.19
N CYS A 17 -4.28 6.26 -2.03
CA CYS A 17 -5.39 5.33 -2.07
C CYS A 17 -4.96 3.94 -2.59
N TRP A 18 -5.83 2.94 -2.46
CA TRP A 18 -5.56 1.56 -2.89
C TRP A 18 -5.23 1.44 -4.38
N SER A 19 -5.89 2.20 -5.24
CA SER A 19 -5.63 2.18 -6.69
C SER A 19 -4.23 2.68 -7.04
N GLU A 20 -3.66 3.57 -6.22
CA GLU A 20 -2.31 4.09 -6.41
C GLU A 20 -1.23 3.12 -5.93
N ALA A 21 -1.57 2.09 -5.14
CA ALA A 21 -0.59 1.15 -4.59
C ALA A 21 0.16 0.37 -5.69
N LEU A 22 -0.53 0.00 -6.77
CA LEU A 22 0.09 -0.66 -7.92
C LEU A 22 1.04 0.28 -8.67
N VAL A 23 0.67 1.56 -8.79
CA VAL A 23 1.49 2.59 -9.43
C VAL A 23 2.73 2.89 -8.58
N ALA A 24 2.57 2.98 -7.27
CA ALA A 24 3.68 3.14 -6.33
C ALA A 24 4.66 1.96 -6.44
N LYS A 25 4.15 0.74 -6.56
CA LYS A 25 5.00 -0.44 -6.74
C LYS A 25 5.77 -0.44 -8.07
N ALA A 26 5.11 -0.01 -9.14
CA ALA A 26 5.75 0.14 -10.44
C ALA A 26 6.85 1.21 -10.40
N ALA A 27 6.59 2.36 -9.77
CA ALA A 27 7.56 3.44 -9.61
C ALA A 27 8.77 3.02 -8.75
N GLU A 28 8.53 2.24 -7.68
CA GLU A 28 9.60 1.67 -6.85
C GLU A 28 10.52 0.75 -7.67
N ASN A 29 9.95 -0.12 -8.51
CA ASN A 29 10.72 -1.05 -9.33
C ASN A 29 11.54 -0.30 -10.38
N GLU A 30 10.99 0.74 -11.00
CA GLU A 30 11.69 1.58 -11.98
C GLU A 30 12.86 2.34 -11.33
N LEU A 31 12.65 2.94 -10.16
CA LEU A 31 13.73 3.61 -9.42
C LEU A 31 14.83 2.63 -9.01
N LYS A 32 14.47 1.41 -8.60
CA LYS A 32 15.46 0.36 -8.29
C LYS A 32 16.24 -0.06 -9.53
N TYR A 33 15.55 -0.22 -10.67
CA TYR A 33 16.20 -0.52 -11.94
C TYR A 33 17.22 0.58 -12.27
N ARG A 34 16.83 1.86 -12.24
CA ARG A 34 17.74 2.99 -12.52
C ARG A 34 18.91 3.07 -11.54
N ALA A 35 18.66 2.85 -10.25
CA ALA A 35 19.71 2.83 -9.23
C ALA A 35 20.76 1.73 -9.48
N ILE A 36 20.33 0.55 -9.96
CA ILE A 36 21.25 -0.54 -10.35
C ILE A 36 22.06 -0.17 -11.60
N HIS A 37 21.50 0.63 -12.50
CA HIS A 37 22.15 1.06 -13.75
C HIS A 37 23.05 2.31 -13.56
N GLY A 38 23.33 2.71 -12.32
CA GLY A 38 24.28 3.78 -12.01
C GLY A 38 23.65 5.16 -11.85
N ASP A 39 22.33 5.27 -11.79
CA ASP A 39 21.65 6.52 -11.48
C ASP A 39 21.71 6.82 -9.97
N GLY A 40 22.64 7.71 -9.60
CA GLY A 40 22.84 8.12 -8.21
C GLY A 40 21.66 8.88 -7.62
N GLU A 41 20.89 9.60 -8.45
CA GLU A 41 19.69 10.32 -8.00
C GLU A 41 18.60 9.33 -7.60
N ALA A 42 18.35 8.31 -8.42
CA ALA A 42 17.37 7.27 -8.12
C ALA A 42 17.71 6.53 -6.81
N ARG A 43 18.99 6.25 -6.57
CA ARG A 43 19.46 5.64 -5.31
C ARG A 43 19.22 6.54 -4.10
N MET A 44 19.56 7.83 -4.21
CA MET A 44 19.32 8.81 -3.15
C MET A 44 17.84 8.91 -2.81
N LEU A 45 16.95 8.95 -3.82
CA LEU A 45 15.51 9.04 -3.62
C LEU A 45 14.93 7.80 -2.92
N LEU A 46 15.43 6.61 -3.23
CA LEU A 46 15.05 5.38 -2.52
C LEU A 46 15.50 5.39 -1.06
N GLU A 47 16.71 5.88 -0.77
CA GLU A 47 17.21 6.01 0.60
C GLU A 47 16.40 7.04 1.40
N LEU A 48 16.07 8.19 0.80
CA LEU A 48 15.19 9.19 1.40
C LEU A 48 13.81 8.62 1.73
N HIS A 49 13.23 7.81 0.83
CA HIS A 49 11.94 7.19 1.07
C HIS A 49 11.95 6.18 2.23
N GLN A 50 13.06 5.45 2.43
CA GLN A 50 13.22 4.54 3.57
C GLN A 50 13.38 5.28 4.90
N LEU A 51 14.01 6.46 4.87
CA LEU A 51 14.19 7.32 6.05
C LEU A 51 12.93 8.10 6.42
N GLU A 52 11.99 8.30 5.47
CA GLU A 52 10.71 8.92 5.80
C GLU A 52 9.98 8.06 6.85
N PRO A 53 9.56 8.64 7.99
CA PRO A 53 8.81 7.90 8.99
C PRO A 53 7.55 7.37 8.33
N ALA A 54 7.29 6.07 8.50
CA ALA A 54 6.14 5.38 7.91
C ALA A 54 4.88 6.23 8.07
N LYS A 55 4.50 6.96 7.00
CA LYS A 55 3.31 7.80 7.00
C LYS A 55 2.15 6.86 7.28
N LYS A 56 1.36 7.19 8.31
CA LYS A 56 0.28 6.37 8.86
C LYS A 56 -0.46 5.68 7.70
N PRO A 57 -0.64 4.35 7.74
CA PRO A 57 -1.19 3.61 6.62
C PRO A 57 -2.51 4.25 6.19
N LEU A 58 -2.71 4.31 4.87
CA LEU A 58 -3.94 4.76 4.26
C LEU A 58 -5.13 4.11 4.97
N PHE A 59 -5.97 4.96 5.53
CA PHE A 59 -7.12 4.64 6.37
C PHE A 59 -7.76 3.29 6.03
N GLY A 60 -7.81 2.38 7.00
CA GLY A 60 -8.54 1.11 6.83
C GLY A 60 -8.02 -0.10 7.60
N HIS A 61 -6.84 -0.06 8.23
CA HIS A 61 -6.53 -1.02 9.28
C HIS A 61 -6.89 -0.42 10.63
N ALA A 62 -8.11 -0.73 11.09
CA ALA A 62 -8.27 -0.93 12.51
C ALA A 62 -7.23 -1.98 12.88
N VAL A 63 -6.10 -1.53 13.43
CA VAL A 63 -5.23 -2.38 14.21
C VAL A 63 -6.12 -2.83 15.36
N HIS A 64 -6.83 -3.93 15.17
CA HIS A 64 -7.36 -4.69 16.28
C HIS A 64 -6.10 -5.10 17.04
N SER A 65 -5.77 -4.31 18.06
CA SER A 65 -4.89 -4.72 19.13
C SER A 65 -5.39 -6.10 19.53
N ARG A 66 -4.50 -7.09 19.39
CA ARG A 66 -4.77 -8.48 19.71
C ARG A 66 -4.89 -8.60 21.24
N ALA A 67 -5.93 -7.98 21.80
CA ALA A 67 -6.40 -8.31 23.12
C ALA A 67 -7.13 -9.64 22.98
N GLU A 68 -6.45 -10.72 23.36
CA GLU A 68 -7.07 -12.01 23.60
C GLU A 68 -8.23 -11.83 24.60
N LYS A 69 -9.46 -11.72 24.09
CA LYS A 69 -10.64 -12.08 24.85
C LYS A 69 -11.56 -12.93 23.99
N MET A 70 -11.32 -14.23 24.14
CA MET A 70 -12.27 -15.33 24.00
C MET A 70 -13.71 -14.87 24.35
N ARG A 71 -14.58 -14.75 23.36
CA ARG A 71 -16.04 -14.81 23.55
C ARG A 71 -16.62 -15.56 22.36
N SER A 72 -17.25 -16.69 22.66
CA SER A 72 -17.93 -17.54 21.69
C SER A 72 -19.03 -16.75 20.99
N TYR A 73 -18.90 -16.58 19.68
CA TYR A 73 -20.00 -16.08 18.87
C TYR A 73 -20.97 -17.25 18.63
N LYS A 74 -22.12 -17.20 19.31
CA LYS A 74 -23.31 -17.99 18.91
C LYS A 74 -23.77 -17.45 17.57
N PHE A 75 -23.52 -18.20 16.49
CA PHE A 75 -24.12 -17.94 15.19
C PHE A 75 -25.54 -18.50 15.16
N ILE A 76 -26.52 -17.60 15.21
CA ILE A 76 -27.91 -17.81 14.80
C ILE A 76 -28.23 -16.48 14.08
N TYR A 77 -28.65 -16.42 12.81
CA TYR A 77 -29.88 -16.98 12.27
C TYR A 77 -29.75 -17.44 10.80
N THR A 78 -30.41 -18.56 10.54
CA THR A 78 -30.78 -19.10 9.24
C THR A 78 -31.56 -18.08 8.41
N LEU A 79 -31.06 -17.77 7.21
CA LEU A 79 -31.73 -16.93 6.22
C LEU A 79 -32.81 -17.78 5.52
N HIS A 80 -34.08 -17.64 5.93
CA HIS A 80 -35.20 -18.22 5.18
C HIS A 80 -35.52 -17.33 3.98
N LEU A 81 -35.03 -17.70 2.80
CA LEU A 81 -35.52 -17.18 1.53
C LEU A 81 -36.92 -17.76 1.28
N LYS A 82 -37.97 -16.98 1.54
CA LYS A 82 -39.28 -17.25 0.95
C LYS A 82 -39.26 -16.71 -0.48
N PHE A 83 -39.07 -17.61 -1.46
CA PHE A 83 -39.56 -17.36 -2.80
C PHE A 83 -41.08 -17.49 -2.77
N GLY A 84 -41.77 -16.43 -3.18
CA GLY A 84 -43.22 -16.44 -3.32
C GLY A 84 -43.66 -17.27 -4.51
N HIS A 85 -44.82 -17.92 -4.37
CA HIS A 85 -45.91 -17.91 -5.34
C HIS A 85 -47.24 -18.20 -4.64
#